data_AF-A0A958IEP9-F1
#
_entry.id   AF-A0A958IEP9-F1
#
_cell.length_a   1.000
_cell.length_b   1.000
_cell.length_c   1.000
_cell.angle_alpha   90.00
_cell.angle_beta   90.00
_cell.angle_gamma   90.00
#
_symmetry.space_group_name_H-M   'P 1'
#
loop_
_entity.id
_entity.type
_entity.pdbx_description
1 polymer ?
#
loop_
_entity_poly.entity_id
_entity_poly.type
_entity_poly.pdbx_seq_one_letter_code
_entity_poly.pdbx_strand_id
1 'polypeptide(L)'
;MIKAVLIAALLLSCSNATDSDPNTDIQPITNGSRWVYDITEYSPIYRTEVEETREVKGIDSLGYSLIHISKDNILGIYQYIYKDDGLYIVNNMTDVIDIKYPVSVGETFSPGITQIKLVKNDTTIEVPSGTFKNCYYFTYHFNGALSQKRFYKVGIGMVQRIIYSTNNGNVIQDSKLKSYLIK
;
A
#
# COMPACT_ATOMS: atom_id res chain seq x y z
N MET A 1 37.37 22.72 39.58
CA MET A 1 36.05 22.05 39.52
C MET A 1 35.54 22.15 38.09
N ILE A 2 35.62 21.08 37.32
CA ILE A 2 35.16 21.03 35.92
C ILE A 2 33.75 20.43 35.93
N LYS A 3 32.75 21.21 35.52
CA LYS A 3 31.37 20.72 35.34
C LYS A 3 31.28 20.03 33.98
N ALA A 4 31.13 18.71 34.00
CA ALA A 4 30.79 17.93 32.82
C ALA A 4 29.33 18.21 32.43
N VAL A 5 29.11 18.61 31.18
CA VAL A 5 27.78 18.74 30.56
C VAL A 5 27.42 17.39 29.95
N LEU A 6 26.34 16.80 30.44
CA LEU A 6 25.80 15.52 29.99
C LEU A 6 25.05 15.74 28.66
N ILE A 7 25.55 15.15 27.56
CA ILE A 7 24.82 15.10 26.29
C ILE A 7 23.93 13.85 26.33
N ALA A 8 22.61 14.05 26.44
CA ALA A 8 21.64 12.99 26.30
C ALA A 8 21.43 12.68 24.81
N ALA A 9 22.03 11.59 24.33
CA ALA A 9 21.74 11.04 23.01
C ALA A 9 20.40 10.28 23.07
N LEU A 10 19.36 10.80 22.42
CA LEU A 10 18.14 10.05 22.11
C LEU A 10 18.49 8.98 21.07
N LEU A 11 18.73 7.75 21.54
CA LEU A 11 18.73 6.58 20.69
C LEU A 11 17.29 6.25 20.32
N LEU A 12 16.84 6.72 19.15
CA LEU A 12 15.69 6.15 18.47
C LEU A 12 16.06 4.72 18.06
N SER A 13 15.73 3.77 18.94
CA SER A 13 15.74 2.35 18.63
C SER A 13 14.72 2.08 17.52
N CYS A 14 15.17 2.02 16.27
CA CYS A 14 14.43 1.34 15.21
C CYS A 14 14.22 -0.10 15.68
N SER A 15 12.98 -0.47 16.01
CA SER A 15 12.62 -1.85 16.31
C SER A 15 12.91 -2.70 15.08
N ASN A 16 13.79 -3.69 15.24
CA ASN A 16 13.93 -4.75 14.25
C ASN A 16 12.64 -5.57 14.28
N ALA A 17 11.74 -5.29 13.35
CA ALA A 17 10.58 -6.13 13.11
C ALA A 17 11.08 -7.53 12.72
N THR A 18 10.86 -8.50 13.59
CA THR A 18 11.04 -9.92 13.30
C THR A 18 10.20 -10.29 12.08
N ASP A 19 10.82 -10.92 11.07
CA ASP A 19 10.13 -11.41 9.88
C ASP A 19 8.94 -12.26 10.32
N SER A 20 7.75 -11.74 10.05
CA SER A 20 6.49 -12.36 10.41
C SER A 20 6.19 -13.49 9.41
N ASP A 21 5.63 -14.59 9.93
CA ASP A 21 5.13 -15.78 9.21
C ASP A 21 4.54 -15.41 7.83
N PRO A 22 4.86 -16.08 6.70
CA PRO A 22 4.29 -15.77 5.39
C PRO A 22 2.75 -15.80 5.30
N ASN A 23 2.03 -16.26 6.34
CA ASN A 23 0.59 -16.08 6.55
C ASN A 23 0.18 -14.73 7.19
N THR A 24 1.09 -13.77 7.29
CA THR A 24 0.88 -12.53 8.05
C THR A 24 0.25 -11.42 7.24
N ASP A 25 -0.59 -10.67 7.93
CA ASP A 25 -1.37 -9.55 7.41
C ASP A 25 -0.47 -8.58 6.62
N ILE A 26 -0.56 -8.64 5.29
CA ILE A 26 0.27 -7.84 4.39
C ILE A 26 0.03 -6.35 4.67
N GLN A 27 -1.21 -5.99 4.96
CA GLN A 27 -1.63 -4.64 5.28
C GLN A 27 -2.26 -4.66 6.67
N PRO A 28 -1.57 -4.20 7.73
CA PRO A 28 -2.14 -4.23 9.08
C PRO A 28 -3.35 -3.30 9.17
N ILE A 29 -4.45 -3.83 9.67
CA ILE A 29 -5.75 -3.12 9.69
C ILE A 29 -6.20 -2.96 11.12
N THR A 30 -5.59 -1.99 11.78
CA THR A 30 -5.96 -1.57 13.13
C THR A 30 -6.57 -0.18 13.08
N ASN A 31 -7.60 0.08 13.88
CA ASN A 31 -8.40 1.31 13.77
C ASN A 31 -7.51 2.52 14.08
N GLY A 32 -7.44 3.47 13.15
CA GLY A 32 -6.53 4.61 13.23
C GLY A 32 -5.11 4.36 12.70
N SER A 33 -4.83 3.19 12.11
CA SER A 33 -3.68 3.02 11.22
C SER A 33 -3.82 3.92 10.00
N ARG A 34 -2.70 4.47 9.54
CA ARG A 34 -2.67 5.53 8.53
C ARG A 34 -1.42 5.46 7.66
N TRP A 35 -1.60 5.79 6.38
CA TRP A 35 -0.53 5.94 5.39
C TRP A 35 -0.65 7.28 4.70
N VAL A 36 0.47 7.95 4.48
CA VAL A 36 0.56 9.19 3.72
C VAL A 36 1.43 8.92 2.50
N TYR A 37 0.93 9.28 1.31
CA TYR A 37 1.61 9.06 0.05
C TYR A 37 1.91 10.39 -0.63
N ASP A 38 3.14 10.52 -1.13
CA ASP A 38 3.46 11.49 -2.17
C ASP A 38 3.03 10.90 -3.51
N ILE A 39 2.08 11.55 -4.17
CA ILE A 39 1.53 11.13 -5.45
C ILE A 39 1.99 12.10 -6.53
N THR A 40 2.65 11.59 -7.56
CA THR A 40 2.88 12.30 -8.80
C THR A 40 1.91 11.79 -9.85
N GLU A 41 1.06 12.68 -10.37
CA GLU A 41 0.20 12.43 -11.52
C GLU A 41 0.82 13.01 -12.78
N TYR A 42 0.71 12.26 -13.87
CA TYR A 42 1.32 12.56 -15.15
C TYR A 42 0.23 12.69 -16.22
N SER A 43 0.25 13.83 -16.90
CA SER A 43 -0.53 14.13 -18.10
C SER A 43 0.45 14.52 -19.21
N PRO A 44 0.09 14.38 -20.51
CA PRO A 44 0.97 14.80 -21.60
C PRO A 44 1.47 16.24 -21.51
N ILE A 45 0.74 17.11 -20.78
CA ILE A 45 1.01 18.55 -20.70
C ILE A 45 1.37 19.05 -19.30
N TYR A 46 1.12 18.28 -18.24
CA TYR A 46 1.41 18.71 -16.87
C TYR A 46 1.81 17.55 -15.97
N ARG A 47 2.53 17.90 -14.92
CA ARG A 47 2.88 17.04 -13.79
C ARG A 47 2.30 17.68 -12.53
N THR A 48 1.57 16.90 -11.76
CA THR A 48 0.96 17.38 -10.51
C THR A 48 1.45 16.53 -9.35
N GLU A 49 1.86 17.20 -8.27
CA GLU A 49 2.22 16.55 -7.02
C GLU A 49 1.10 16.80 -6.00
N VAL A 50 0.57 15.72 -5.44
CA VAL A 50 -0.46 15.76 -4.39
C VAL A 50 -0.08 14.82 -3.26
N GLU A 51 -0.50 15.18 -2.05
CA GLU A 51 -0.43 14.29 -0.91
C GLU A 51 -1.78 13.63 -0.70
N GLU A 52 -1.79 12.32 -0.49
CA GLU A 52 -2.99 11.54 -0.15
C GLU A 52 -2.75 10.80 1.15
N THR A 53 -3.68 10.95 2.09
CA THR A 53 -3.75 10.18 3.32
C THR A 53 -4.79 9.07 3.17
N ARG A 54 -4.43 7.86 3.59
CA ARG A 54 -5.35 6.73 3.75
C ARG A 54 -5.44 6.37 5.22
N GLU A 55 -6.63 6.33 5.78
CA GLU A 55 -6.85 6.01 7.19
C GLU A 55 -7.88 4.89 7.37
N VAL A 56 -7.55 3.91 8.21
CA VAL A 56 -8.48 2.86 8.62
C VAL A 56 -9.47 3.42 9.64
N LYS A 57 -10.76 3.29 9.33
CA LYS A 57 -11.89 3.62 10.21
C LYS A 57 -12.92 2.50 10.22
N GLY A 58 -13.74 2.48 11.27
CA GLY A 58 -14.95 1.65 11.32
C GLY A 58 -14.65 0.17 11.11
N ILE A 59 -13.79 -0.39 11.96
CA ILE A 59 -13.53 -1.84 11.97
C ILE A 59 -14.70 -2.53 12.68
N ASP A 60 -15.30 -3.51 12.03
CA ASP A 60 -16.28 -4.42 12.60
C ASP A 60 -15.95 -5.88 12.22
N SER A 61 -16.85 -6.80 12.55
CA SER A 61 -16.66 -8.23 12.27
C SER A 61 -16.69 -8.58 10.77
N LEU A 62 -17.21 -7.70 9.93
CA LEU A 62 -17.33 -7.90 8.49
C LEU A 62 -16.14 -7.30 7.74
N GLY A 63 -15.54 -6.23 8.26
CA GLY A 63 -14.39 -5.60 7.64
C GLY A 63 -14.04 -4.23 8.19
N TYR A 64 -13.59 -3.33 7.31
CA TYR A 64 -13.20 -1.97 7.66
C TYR A 64 -13.46 -0.99 6.52
N SER A 65 -13.43 0.30 6.84
CA SER A 65 -13.46 1.39 5.88
C SER A 65 -12.09 2.04 5.75
N LEU A 66 -11.62 2.25 4.53
CA LEU A 66 -10.43 3.02 4.22
C LEU A 66 -10.86 4.38 3.67
N ILE A 67 -10.60 5.45 4.42
CA ILE A 67 -10.91 6.82 4.00
C ILE A 67 -9.71 7.38 3.26
N HIS A 68 -9.93 7.89 2.05
CA HIS A 68 -8.92 8.60 1.26
C HIS A 68 -9.14 10.10 1.38
N ILE A 69 -8.10 10.82 1.77
CA ILE A 69 -8.14 12.26 2.06
C ILE A 69 -7.02 12.96 1.28
N SER A 70 -7.33 14.07 0.61
CA SER A 70 -6.31 14.94 0.01
C SER A 70 -6.69 16.41 0.20
N LYS A 71 -5.73 17.23 0.68
CA LYS A 71 -5.94 18.66 0.97
C LYS A 71 -7.24 18.90 1.77
N ASP A 72 -7.42 18.13 2.84
CA ASP A 72 -8.60 18.17 3.72
C ASP A 72 -9.94 17.78 3.08
N ASN A 73 -9.94 17.30 1.83
CA ASN A 73 -11.13 16.78 1.15
C ASN A 73 -11.14 15.26 1.19
N ILE A 74 -12.28 14.67 1.54
CA ILE A 74 -12.51 13.23 1.41
C ILE A 74 -12.70 12.91 -0.07
N LEU A 75 -11.76 12.16 -0.64
CA LEU A 75 -11.81 11.69 -2.02
C LEU A 75 -12.72 10.47 -2.18
N GLY A 76 -12.82 9.65 -1.13
CA GLY A 76 -13.64 8.45 -1.14
C GLY A 76 -13.53 7.65 0.16
N ILE A 77 -14.50 6.75 0.34
CA ILE A 77 -14.51 5.77 1.42
C ILE A 77 -14.65 4.40 0.75
N TYR A 78 -13.66 3.54 0.95
CA TYR A 78 -13.63 2.21 0.37
C TYR A 78 -13.87 1.19 1.48
N GLN A 79 -14.84 0.31 1.28
CA GLN A 79 -15.10 -0.79 2.20
C GLN A 79 -14.26 -1.98 1.79
N TYR A 80 -13.67 -2.61 2.80
CA TYR A 80 -12.84 -3.78 2.63
C TYR A 80 -13.29 -4.88 3.57
N ILE A 81 -13.24 -6.13 3.12
CA ILE A 81 -13.61 -7.31 3.90
C ILE A 81 -12.52 -8.36 3.80
N TYR A 82 -12.36 -9.13 4.89
CA TYR A 82 -11.48 -10.28 4.91
C TYR A 82 -12.23 -11.51 4.43
N LYS A 83 -11.56 -12.32 3.61
CA LYS A 83 -11.96 -13.69 3.32
C LYS A 83 -10.76 -14.60 3.55
N ASP A 84 -11.01 -15.90 3.58
CA ASP A 84 -9.99 -16.91 3.88
C ASP A 84 -8.79 -16.89 2.91
N ASP A 85 -8.95 -16.30 1.72
CA ASP A 85 -7.93 -16.22 0.69
C ASP A 85 -7.42 -14.79 0.39
N GLY A 86 -7.83 -13.79 1.17
CA GLY A 86 -7.24 -12.46 1.07
C GLY A 86 -8.15 -11.30 1.45
N LEU A 87 -7.74 -10.13 0.98
CA LEU A 87 -8.37 -8.84 1.21
C LEU A 87 -9.20 -8.44 -0.01
N TYR A 88 -10.47 -8.10 0.21
CA TYR A 88 -11.41 -7.75 -0.84
C TYR A 88 -11.91 -6.32 -0.67
N ILE A 89 -12.06 -5.60 -1.77
CA ILE A 89 -12.81 -4.34 -1.82
C ILE A 89 -14.28 -4.69 -2.10
N VAL A 90 -15.18 -4.18 -1.27
CA VAL A 90 -16.62 -4.27 -1.49
C VAL A 90 -17.02 -3.22 -2.51
N ASN A 91 -17.67 -3.68 -3.58
CA ASN A 91 -18.30 -2.83 -4.58
C ASN A 91 -19.76 -3.26 -4.73
N ASN A 92 -20.66 -2.32 -5.04
CA ASN A 92 -22.12 -2.49 -5.07
C ASN A 92 -22.62 -3.66 -5.93
N MET A 93 -21.79 -4.22 -6.82
CA MET A 93 -22.14 -5.33 -7.70
C MET A 93 -21.43 -6.64 -7.35
N THR A 94 -20.16 -6.60 -6.95
CA THR A 94 -19.34 -7.78 -6.65
C THR A 94 -18.13 -7.40 -5.81
N ASP A 95 -17.76 -8.22 -4.83
CA ASP A 95 -16.48 -8.07 -4.13
C ASP A 95 -15.32 -8.38 -5.08
N VAL A 96 -14.29 -7.54 -5.07
CA VAL A 96 -13.09 -7.70 -5.90
C VAL A 96 -11.91 -7.88 -4.97
N ILE A 97 -11.20 -9.01 -5.07
CA ILE A 97 -9.97 -9.20 -4.31
C ILE A 97 -8.95 -8.12 -4.69
N ASP A 98 -8.46 -7.41 -3.69
CA ASP A 98 -7.42 -6.40 -3.83
C ASP A 98 -6.04 -7.05 -3.67
N ILE A 99 -5.90 -7.95 -2.70
CA ILE A 99 -4.65 -8.66 -2.41
C ILE A 99 -4.99 -10.08 -1.99
N LYS A 100 -4.41 -11.07 -2.67
CA LYS A 100 -4.50 -12.47 -2.27
C LYS A 100 -3.39 -12.82 -1.28
N TYR A 101 -3.73 -13.53 -0.22
CA TYR A 101 -2.76 -14.13 0.68
C TYR A 101 -3.37 -15.35 1.42
N PRO A 102 -2.61 -16.44 1.62
CA PRO A 102 -1.25 -16.66 1.12
C PRO A 102 -1.19 -16.72 -0.41
N VAL A 103 -0.04 -16.36 -0.98
CA VAL A 103 0.16 -16.31 -2.44
C VAL A 103 1.58 -16.73 -2.80
N SER A 104 1.73 -17.47 -3.89
CA SER A 104 3.03 -17.92 -4.39
C SER A 104 3.53 -17.07 -5.56
N VAL A 105 4.86 -16.93 -5.69
CA VAL A 105 5.45 -16.24 -6.85
C VAL A 105 5.03 -16.94 -8.14
N GLY A 106 4.57 -16.17 -9.11
CA GLY A 106 4.04 -16.66 -10.38
C GLY A 106 2.54 -16.94 -10.38
N GLU A 107 1.92 -17.07 -9.20
CA GLU A 107 0.48 -17.28 -9.06
C GLU A 107 -0.29 -16.10 -9.65
N THR A 108 -1.34 -16.41 -10.42
CA THR A 108 -2.19 -15.45 -11.10
C THR A 108 -3.64 -15.72 -10.74
N PHE A 109 -4.40 -14.68 -10.44
CA PHE A 109 -5.81 -14.74 -10.12
C PHE A 109 -6.58 -13.64 -10.86
N SER A 110 -7.82 -13.92 -11.22
CA SER A 110 -8.62 -13.04 -12.09
C SER A 110 -9.96 -12.70 -11.46
N PRO A 111 -10.01 -11.83 -10.44
CA PRO A 111 -11.27 -11.34 -9.88
C PRO A 111 -12.03 -10.46 -10.87
N GLY A 112 -13.08 -11.03 -11.45
CA GLY A 112 -13.90 -10.34 -12.46
C GLY A 112 -13.05 -9.94 -13.66
N ILE A 113 -12.86 -8.63 -13.84
CA ILE A 113 -12.16 -8.04 -15.01
C ILE A 113 -10.69 -7.69 -14.74
N THR A 114 -10.19 -7.94 -13.53
CA THR A 114 -8.81 -7.64 -13.15
C THR A 114 -8.00 -8.92 -13.13
N GLN A 115 -6.84 -8.96 -13.77
CA GLN A 115 -5.86 -10.02 -13.59
C GLN A 115 -4.76 -9.53 -12.66
N ILE A 116 -4.47 -10.29 -11.61
CA ILE A 116 -3.47 -9.96 -10.59
C ILE A 116 -2.46 -11.10 -10.54
N LYS A 117 -1.17 -10.75 -10.47
CA LYS A 117 -0.08 -11.73 -10.40
C LYS A 117 0.97 -11.29 -9.40
N LEU A 118 1.40 -12.20 -8.51
CA LEU A 118 2.60 -12.01 -7.71
C LEU A 118 3.83 -12.29 -8.58
N VAL A 119 4.64 -11.27 -8.83
CA VAL A 119 5.82 -11.38 -9.70
C VAL A 119 7.06 -11.75 -8.89
N LYS A 120 7.23 -11.17 -7.70
CA LYS A 120 8.38 -11.38 -6.80
C LYS A 120 7.97 -11.08 -5.35
N ASN A 121 8.68 -11.63 -4.36
CA ASN A 121 8.50 -11.34 -2.93
C ASN A 121 9.80 -10.93 -2.20
N ASP A 122 10.88 -10.72 -2.95
CA ASP A 122 12.22 -10.36 -2.49
C ASP A 122 12.64 -8.95 -2.98
N THR A 123 11.67 -8.11 -3.37
CA THR A 123 11.97 -6.82 -4.00
C THR A 123 12.38 -5.78 -2.96
N THR A 124 13.42 -4.99 -3.26
CA THR A 124 13.79 -3.82 -2.45
C THR A 124 13.20 -2.55 -3.06
N ILE A 125 12.53 -1.73 -2.25
CA ILE A 125 11.86 -0.50 -2.67
C ILE A 125 12.34 0.67 -1.81
N GLU A 126 12.71 1.76 -2.47
CA GLU A 126 13.12 3.01 -1.84
C GLU A 126 12.05 4.08 -2.10
N VAL A 127 11.53 4.65 -1.02
CA VAL A 127 10.47 5.66 -0.99
C VAL A 127 10.79 6.69 0.10
N PRO A 128 10.09 7.84 0.19
CA PRO A 128 10.46 8.87 1.16
C PRO A 128 10.43 8.41 2.64
N SER A 129 9.61 7.41 2.98
CA SER A 129 9.60 6.79 4.32
C SER A 129 10.78 5.86 4.60
N GLY A 130 11.64 5.56 3.62
CA GLY A 130 12.85 4.75 3.76
C GLY A 130 12.98 3.64 2.71
N THR A 131 13.90 2.70 2.98
CA THR A 131 14.14 1.53 2.14
C THR A 131 13.52 0.28 2.76
N PHE A 132 12.62 -0.38 2.03
CA PHE A 132 11.98 -1.62 2.43
C PHE A 132 12.53 -2.80 1.64
N LYS A 133 13.04 -3.81 2.36
CA LYS A 133 13.51 -5.09 1.80
C LYS A 133 12.40 -6.15 1.87
N ASN A 134 12.49 -7.16 1.01
CA ASN A 134 11.54 -8.29 0.95
C ASN A 134 10.09 -7.82 0.73
N CYS A 135 9.89 -6.92 -0.24
CA CYS A 135 8.56 -6.47 -0.65
C CYS A 135 7.95 -7.44 -1.67
N TYR A 136 6.65 -7.62 -1.55
CA TYR A 136 5.81 -8.32 -2.52
C TYR A 136 5.50 -7.38 -3.68
N TYR A 137 5.86 -7.79 -4.89
CA TYR A 137 5.60 -7.07 -6.12
C TYR A 137 4.49 -7.75 -6.92
N PHE A 138 3.35 -7.08 -6.99
CA PHE A 138 2.20 -7.51 -7.77
C PHE A 138 2.04 -6.67 -9.05
N THR A 139 1.60 -7.32 -10.12
CA THR A 139 1.06 -6.65 -11.31
C THR A 139 -0.44 -6.81 -11.38
N TYR A 140 -1.14 -5.74 -11.73
CA TYR A 140 -2.58 -5.71 -11.95
C TYR A 140 -2.85 -5.28 -13.39
N HIS A 141 -3.75 -5.98 -14.07
CA HIS A 141 -4.21 -5.65 -15.42
C HIS A 141 -5.73 -5.53 -15.42
N PHE A 142 -6.23 -4.32 -15.69
CA PHE A 142 -7.66 -4.02 -15.67
C PHE A 142 -8.19 -4.04 -17.09
N ASN A 143 -8.63 -5.21 -17.57
CA ASN A 143 -9.23 -5.47 -18.89
C ASN A 143 -8.77 -4.57 -20.06
N GLY A 144 -7.45 -4.39 -20.19
CA GLY A 144 -6.86 -3.59 -21.27
C GLY A 144 -6.95 -2.07 -21.13
N ALA A 145 -7.52 -1.51 -20.06
CA ALA A 145 -7.61 -0.06 -19.83
C ALA A 145 -6.40 0.52 -19.08
N LEU A 146 -5.95 -0.20 -18.04
CA LEU A 146 -4.85 0.22 -17.19
C LEU A 146 -4.05 -0.99 -16.72
N SER A 147 -2.77 -0.77 -16.45
CA SER A 147 -1.96 -1.73 -15.69
C SER A 147 -1.33 -1.05 -14.49
N GLN A 148 -1.09 -1.80 -13.42
CA GLN A 148 -0.47 -1.27 -12.22
C GLN A 148 0.64 -2.20 -11.75
N LYS A 149 1.66 -1.60 -11.16
CA LYS A 149 2.62 -2.28 -10.29
C LYS A 149 2.33 -1.84 -8.87
N ARG A 150 2.19 -2.77 -7.96
CA ARG A 150 2.03 -2.48 -6.53
C ARG A 150 3.07 -3.24 -5.73
N PHE A 151 3.64 -2.55 -4.76
CA PHE A 151 4.66 -3.08 -3.87
C PHE A 151 4.13 -3.02 -2.45
N TYR A 152 4.13 -4.16 -1.77
CA TYR A 152 3.64 -4.29 -0.41
C TYR A 152 4.74 -4.81 0.51
N LYS A 153 4.80 -4.25 1.73
CA LYS A 153 5.64 -4.76 2.80
C LYS A 153 4.76 -5.31 3.91
N VAL A 154 4.99 -6.56 4.27
CA VAL A 154 4.28 -7.22 5.38
C VAL A 154 4.36 -6.40 6.66
N GLY A 155 3.23 -6.28 7.37
CA GLY A 155 3.12 -5.47 8.59
C GLY A 155 3.15 -3.95 8.34
N ILE A 156 3.15 -3.51 7.09
CA ILE A 156 3.06 -2.09 6.70
C ILE A 156 1.96 -1.87 5.66
N GLY A 157 1.79 -2.75 4.68
CA GLY A 157 0.88 -2.55 3.56
C GLY A 157 1.56 -1.99 2.33
N MET A 158 0.83 -1.24 1.50
CA MET A 158 1.33 -0.75 0.22
C MET A 158 2.40 0.34 0.42
N VAL A 159 3.61 0.09 -0.07
CA VAL A 159 4.73 1.06 0.00
C VAL A 159 4.89 1.86 -1.28
N GLN A 160 4.52 1.30 -2.44
CA GLN A 160 4.53 2.02 -3.71
C GLN A 160 3.46 1.48 -4.66
N ARG A 161 2.87 2.36 -5.47
CA ARG A 161 2.01 2.01 -6.60
C ARG A 161 2.38 2.84 -7.82
N ILE A 162 2.50 2.19 -8.97
CA ILE A 162 2.70 2.85 -10.26
C ILE A 162 1.58 2.42 -11.19
N ILE A 163 0.87 3.37 -11.78
CA ILE A 163 -0.22 3.15 -12.75
C ILE A 163 0.29 3.53 -14.13
N TYR A 164 0.05 2.66 -15.10
CA TYR A 164 0.44 2.82 -16.49
C TYR A 164 -0.77 2.80 -17.40
N SER A 165 -0.74 3.64 -18.43
CA SER A 165 -1.65 3.50 -19.58
C SER A 165 -1.30 2.24 -20.35
N THR A 166 -2.28 1.40 -20.65
CA THR A 166 -2.09 0.25 -21.55
C THR A 166 -1.95 0.67 -23.01
N ASN A 167 -2.44 1.86 -23.38
CA ASN A 167 -2.41 2.35 -24.77
C ASN A 167 -1.00 2.71 -25.24
N ASN A 168 -0.18 3.31 -24.37
CA ASN A 168 1.16 3.80 -24.72
C ASN A 168 2.25 3.40 -23.72
N GLY A 169 1.93 2.72 -22.63
CA GLY A 169 2.88 2.30 -21.60
C GLY A 169 3.37 3.43 -20.69
N ASN A 170 2.90 4.66 -20.86
CA ASN A 170 3.33 5.79 -20.05
C ASN A 170 2.81 5.66 -18.62
N VAL A 171 3.63 6.12 -17.66
CA VAL A 171 3.20 6.29 -16.27
C VAL A 171 2.12 7.37 -16.24
N ILE A 172 0.99 7.06 -15.64
CA ILE A 172 -0.11 7.99 -15.34
C ILE A 172 0.01 8.48 -13.89
N GLN A 173 0.47 7.62 -12.98
CA GLN A 173 0.58 7.96 -11.58
C GLN A 173 1.70 7.14 -10.91
N ASP A 174 2.48 7.79 -10.05
CA ASP A 174 3.41 7.14 -9.12
C ASP A 174 3.08 7.60 -7.69
N SER A 175 2.79 6.66 -6.81
CA SER A 175 2.43 6.92 -5.41
C SER A 175 3.45 6.24 -4.52
N LYS A 176 4.20 7.03 -3.74
CA LYS A 176 5.28 6.56 -2.87
C LYS A 176 4.94 6.83 -1.41
N LEU A 177 5.14 5.83 -0.55
CA LEU A 177 4.86 5.98 0.87
C LEU A 177 5.81 7.00 1.50
N LYS A 178 5.22 8.09 2.00
CA LYS A 178 5.92 9.19 2.64
C LYS A 178 6.08 8.98 4.14
N SER A 179 5.01 8.54 4.79
CA SER A 179 4.99 8.20 6.21
C SER A 179 3.84 7.25 6.51
N TYR A 180 3.90 6.58 7.66
CA TYR A 180 2.86 5.68 8.11
C TYR A 180 2.81 5.62 9.64
N LEU A 181 1.66 5.21 10.17
CA LEU A 181 1.44 4.89 11.57
C LEU A 181 0.65 3.58 11.60
N ILE A 182 1.25 2.52 12.12
CA ILE A 182 0.54 1.27 12.41
C ILE A 182 0.23 1.25 13.90
N LYS A 183 -1.03 1.01 14.27
CA LYS A 183 -1.48 0.91 15.65
C LYS A 183 -1.58 -0.52 16.15
#